data_AF-A0A7C9GWY2-F1
#
_entry.id   AF-A0A7C9GWY2-F1
#
_cell.length_a   1.000
_cell.length_b   1.000
_cell.length_c   1.000
_cell.angle_alpha   90.00
_cell.angle_beta   90.00
_cell.angle_gamma   90.00
#
_symmetry.space_group_name_H-M   'P 1'
#
loop_
_entity.id
_entity.type
_entity.pdbx_description
1 polymer ?
#
loop_
_entity_poly.entity_id
_entity_poly.type
_entity_poly.pdbx_seq_one_letter_code
_entity_poly.pdbx_strand_id
1 'polypeptide(L)'
;MRRRGWIVIVLALAIVAAVTLFPLRLVLGSSGIVADDVSGSVWRGRIANARWHGIDLGDLDTRARLWPPAMDFAGPVLRGRLTPTGVADLSGTIEDIEGLPLAQIAVDNVTVLLDRAGCTSARGEVAVYAQPLPQLGAFSGPLRCETGVLRAALTPEQGDAHLDLSLTADRRYRAVLTVDSLPAMARMLLIAAGFEATSTGVALSREGQI
;
A
#
# COMPACT_ATOMS: atom_id res chain seq x y z
N MET A 1 -0.61 -2.95 -56.27
CA MET A 1 -1.36 -3.29 -55.03
C MET A 1 -0.54 -4.12 -54.02
N ARG A 2 0.39 -4.99 -54.46
CA ARG A 2 1.21 -5.88 -53.60
C ARG A 2 2.12 -5.20 -52.55
N ARG A 3 2.63 -3.99 -52.81
CA ARG A 3 3.53 -3.25 -51.88
C ARG A 3 2.81 -2.61 -50.69
N ARG A 4 1.57 -2.12 -50.87
CA ARG A 4 0.79 -1.50 -49.78
C ARG A 4 0.31 -2.53 -48.75
N GLY A 5 -0.14 -3.71 -49.21
CA GLY A 5 -0.53 -4.81 -48.31
C GLY A 5 0.65 -5.36 -47.49
N TRP A 6 1.84 -5.43 -48.09
CA TRP A 6 3.04 -5.89 -47.38
C TRP A 6 3.50 -4.90 -46.30
N ILE A 7 3.42 -3.59 -46.56
CA ILE A 7 3.73 -2.56 -45.55
C ILE A 7 2.78 -2.67 -44.36
N VAL A 8 1.46 -2.86 -44.59
CA VAL A 8 0.49 -3.03 -43.49
C VAL A 8 0.82 -4.25 -42.64
N ILE A 9 1.19 -5.37 -43.26
CA ILE A 9 1.58 -6.60 -42.55
C ILE A 9 2.86 -6.39 -41.74
N VAL A 10 3.89 -5.77 -42.33
CA VAL A 10 5.15 -5.48 -41.63
C VAL A 10 4.92 -4.51 -40.47
N LEU A 11 4.09 -3.49 -40.65
CA LEU A 11 3.76 -2.54 -39.59
C LEU A 11 2.97 -3.22 -38.45
N ALA A 12 2.00 -4.07 -38.77
CA ALA A 12 1.25 -4.84 -37.79
C ALA A 12 2.17 -5.79 -37.01
N LEU A 13 3.08 -6.50 -37.69
CA LEU A 13 4.09 -7.35 -37.06
C LEU A 13 5.07 -6.56 -36.19
N ALA A 14 5.50 -5.37 -36.64
CA ALA A 14 6.38 -4.50 -35.87
C ALA A 14 5.69 -3.98 -34.60
N ILE A 15 4.41 -3.61 -34.67
CA ILE A 15 3.61 -3.21 -33.50
C ILE A 15 3.44 -4.37 -32.54
N VAL A 16 3.09 -5.56 -33.05
CA VAL A 16 2.99 -6.78 -32.23
C VAL A 16 4.33 -7.09 -31.56
N ALA A 17 5.44 -7.01 -32.29
CA ALA A 17 6.78 -7.22 -31.74
C ALA A 17 7.15 -6.16 -30.70
N ALA A 18 6.82 -4.89 -30.93
CA ALA A 18 7.06 -3.82 -29.98
C ALA A 18 6.25 -3.98 -28.68
N VAL A 19 5.01 -4.46 -28.77
CA VAL A 19 4.15 -4.74 -27.62
C VAL A 19 4.63 -6.00 -26.88
N THR A 20 5.08 -7.04 -27.58
CA THR A 20 5.58 -8.26 -26.95
C THR A 20 6.96 -8.08 -26.31
N LEU A 21 7.81 -7.22 -26.88
CA LEU A 21 9.16 -6.93 -26.40
C LEU A 21 9.23 -5.63 -25.59
N PHE A 22 8.09 -5.02 -25.22
CA PHE A 22 8.09 -3.74 -24.51
C PHE A 22 8.92 -3.88 -23.21
N PRO A 23 9.98 -3.07 -23.03
CA PRO A 23 10.89 -3.23 -21.90
C PRO A 23 10.25 -2.72 -20.60
N LEU A 24 10.32 -3.53 -19.54
CA LEU A 24 9.76 -3.23 -18.22
C LEU A 24 10.25 -1.88 -17.65
N ARG A 25 11.47 -1.49 -18.03
CA ARG A 25 12.13 -0.24 -17.62
C ARG A 25 11.35 1.02 -17.94
N LEU A 26 10.56 1.04 -19.03
CA LEU A 26 9.75 2.20 -19.39
C LEU A 26 8.53 2.38 -18.47
N VAL A 27 8.06 1.30 -17.83
CA VAL A 27 6.91 1.32 -16.93
C VAL A 27 7.32 1.71 -15.51
N LEU A 28 8.54 1.34 -15.09
CA LEU A 28 9.05 1.60 -13.74
C LEU A 28 9.47 3.06 -13.49
N GLY A 29 9.79 3.82 -14.55
CA GLY A 29 10.27 5.20 -14.40
C GLY A 29 9.32 6.15 -13.67
N SER A 30 8.02 5.82 -13.60
CA SER A 30 7.01 6.64 -12.92
C SER A 30 6.46 6.05 -11.62
N SER A 31 6.92 4.86 -11.19
CA SER A 31 6.36 4.18 -10.01
C SER A 31 7.04 4.55 -8.68
N GLY A 32 8.17 5.26 -8.72
CA GLY A 32 8.98 5.55 -7.53
C GLY A 32 9.74 4.34 -6.98
N ILE A 33 9.75 3.22 -7.71
CA ILE A 33 10.53 2.03 -7.36
C ILE A 33 11.96 2.20 -7.87
N VAL A 34 12.93 2.10 -6.97
CA VAL A 34 14.36 2.05 -7.28
C VAL A 34 14.80 0.59 -7.28
N ALA A 35 15.59 0.16 -8.26
CA ALA A 35 16.08 -1.21 -8.35
C ALA A 35 17.50 -1.23 -8.92
N ASP A 36 18.28 -2.23 -8.52
CA ASP A 36 19.67 -2.37 -8.96
C ASP A 36 19.76 -2.98 -10.35
N ASP A 37 18.92 -3.99 -10.62
CA ASP A 37 18.78 -4.58 -11.96
C ASP A 37 17.32 -4.87 -12.30
N VAL A 38 17.00 -4.71 -13.58
CA VAL A 38 15.69 -5.03 -14.15
C VAL A 38 15.92 -5.87 -15.40
N SER A 39 15.47 -7.11 -15.34
CA SER A 39 15.63 -8.11 -16.40
C SER A 39 14.29 -8.67 -16.86
N GLY A 40 14.24 -9.19 -18.09
CA GLY A 40 13.04 -9.75 -18.70
C GLY A 40 12.16 -8.75 -19.46
N SER A 41 10.96 -9.19 -19.85
CA SER A 41 9.98 -8.38 -20.58
C SER A 41 8.84 -7.96 -19.66
N VAL A 42 7.97 -7.04 -20.11
CA VAL A 42 6.77 -6.66 -19.33
C VAL A 42 5.89 -7.86 -18.98
N TRP A 43 5.91 -8.92 -19.80
CA TRP A 43 5.12 -10.12 -19.57
C TRP A 43 5.67 -11.01 -18.46
N ARG A 44 6.99 -11.06 -18.32
CA ARG A 44 7.72 -11.81 -17.29
C ARG A 44 9.03 -11.09 -17.06
N GLY A 45 9.11 -10.36 -15.96
CA GLY A 45 10.27 -9.60 -15.56
C GLY A 45 10.69 -9.96 -14.15
N ARG A 46 11.97 -9.71 -13.85
CA ARG A 46 12.49 -9.76 -12.49
C ARG A 46 13.14 -8.44 -12.17
N ILE A 47 12.85 -7.92 -10.98
CA ILE A 47 13.40 -6.69 -10.43
C ILE A 47 14.25 -7.12 -9.23
N ALA A 48 15.56 -6.90 -9.31
CA ALA A 48 16.48 -7.26 -8.22
C ALA A 48 16.62 -6.09 -7.23
N ASN A 49 16.61 -6.40 -5.94
CA ASN A 49 16.73 -5.42 -4.84
C ASN A 49 15.81 -4.20 -5.02
N ALA A 50 14.52 -4.45 -5.21
CA ALA A 50 13.54 -3.38 -5.36
C ALA A 50 13.37 -2.63 -4.02
N ARG A 51 13.42 -1.29 -4.08
CA ARG A 51 13.18 -0.40 -2.95
C ARG A 51 12.11 0.62 -3.30
N TRP A 52 11.21 0.88 -2.37
CA TRP A 52 10.11 1.84 -2.56
C TRP A 52 9.98 2.75 -1.33
N HIS A 53 10.25 4.05 -1.51
CA HIS A 53 10.21 5.04 -0.42
C HIS A 53 10.91 4.59 0.90
N GLY A 54 12.12 4.04 0.78
CA GLY A 54 12.90 3.56 1.93
C GLY A 54 12.59 2.12 2.36
N ILE A 55 11.50 1.52 1.88
CA ILE A 55 11.12 0.14 2.17
C ILE A 55 11.89 -0.80 1.22
N ASP A 56 12.62 -1.75 1.79
CA ASP A 56 13.26 -2.83 1.03
C ASP A 56 12.23 -3.93 0.72
N LEU A 57 11.94 -4.10 -0.57
CA LEU A 57 11.01 -5.11 -1.08
C LEU A 57 11.75 -6.39 -1.51
N GLY A 58 13.08 -6.33 -1.63
CA GLY A 58 13.91 -7.42 -2.13
C GLY A 58 13.68 -7.74 -3.61
N ASP A 59 13.93 -8.99 -3.98
CA ASP A 59 13.73 -9.47 -5.35
C ASP A 59 12.25 -9.68 -5.67
N LEU A 60 11.76 -9.03 -6.72
CA LEU A 60 10.37 -9.13 -7.18
C LEU A 60 10.30 -9.82 -8.54
N ASP A 61 9.56 -10.91 -8.62
CA ASP A 61 9.12 -11.49 -9.88
C ASP A 61 7.81 -10.81 -10.31
N THR A 62 7.73 -10.37 -11.58
CA THR A 62 6.59 -9.62 -12.12
C THR A 62 5.98 -10.30 -13.33
N ARG A 63 4.65 -10.22 -13.46
CA ARG A 63 3.91 -10.78 -14.59
C ARG A 63 2.77 -9.87 -15.01
N ALA A 64 2.86 -9.29 -16.20
CA ALA A 64 1.75 -8.52 -16.77
C ALA A 64 0.66 -9.43 -17.34
N ARG A 65 -0.59 -8.99 -17.17
CA ARG A 65 -1.79 -9.51 -17.82
C ARG A 65 -2.35 -8.42 -18.71
N LEU A 66 -2.83 -8.82 -19.88
CA LEU A 66 -3.44 -7.89 -20.83
C LEU A 66 -4.94 -7.68 -20.55
N TRP A 67 -5.64 -8.74 -20.11
CA TRP A 67 -7.08 -8.69 -19.89
C TRP A 67 -7.52 -9.56 -18.70
N PRO A 68 -8.09 -8.96 -17.62
CA PRO A 68 -8.04 -7.53 -17.34
C PRO A 68 -6.57 -7.04 -17.21
N PRO A 69 -6.27 -5.77 -17.56
CA PRO A 69 -4.93 -5.23 -17.45
C PRO A 69 -4.50 -5.23 -15.98
N ALA A 70 -3.38 -5.87 -15.69
CA ALA A 70 -2.84 -5.94 -14.34
C ALA A 70 -1.37 -6.37 -14.37
N MET A 71 -0.65 -6.16 -13.27
CA MET A 71 0.69 -6.66 -13.06
C MET A 71 0.74 -7.40 -11.73
N ASP A 72 0.88 -8.71 -11.78
CA ASP A 72 1.18 -9.49 -10.59
C ASP A 72 2.63 -9.27 -10.20
N PHE A 73 2.89 -9.24 -8.90
CA PHE A 73 4.23 -9.22 -8.34
C PHE A 73 4.29 -10.18 -7.15
N ALA A 74 5.44 -10.81 -6.97
CA ALA A 74 5.72 -11.65 -5.83
C ALA A 74 7.18 -11.50 -5.43
N GLY A 75 7.42 -11.19 -4.17
CA GLY A 75 8.73 -11.16 -3.55
C GLY A 75 8.70 -11.73 -2.14
N PRO A 76 9.82 -11.61 -1.41
CA PRO A 76 9.93 -12.11 -0.05
C PRO A 76 9.06 -11.36 0.96
N VAL A 77 8.90 -10.05 0.77
CA VAL A 77 8.19 -9.15 1.71
C VAL A 77 6.72 -9.01 1.35
N LEU A 78 6.42 -8.81 0.06
CA LEU A 78 5.08 -8.56 -0.44
C LEU A 78 4.79 -9.35 -1.71
N ARG A 79 3.53 -9.74 -1.85
CA ARG A 79 2.95 -10.27 -3.10
C ARG A 79 1.59 -9.67 -3.33
N GLY A 80 1.20 -9.53 -4.59
CA GLY A 80 -0.10 -9.03 -4.95
C GLY A 80 -0.21 -8.70 -6.42
N ARG A 81 -1.16 -7.83 -6.73
CA ARG A 81 -1.44 -7.40 -8.10
C ARG A 81 -1.69 -5.91 -8.15
N LEU A 82 -0.98 -5.21 -9.01
CA LEU A 82 -1.29 -3.84 -9.39
C LEU A 82 -2.31 -3.85 -10.52
N THR A 83 -3.34 -3.02 -10.38
CA THR A 83 -4.38 -2.80 -11.39
C THR A 83 -4.39 -1.32 -11.77
N PRO A 84 -5.01 -0.92 -12.90
CA PRO A 84 -5.12 0.49 -13.27
C PRO A 84 -5.86 1.34 -12.23
N THR A 85 -6.67 0.71 -11.38
CA THR A 85 -7.49 1.38 -10.36
C THR A 85 -6.96 1.16 -8.95
N GLY A 86 -5.86 0.43 -8.74
CA GLY A 86 -5.30 0.25 -7.40
C GLY A 86 -4.54 -1.05 -7.23
N VAL A 87 -4.77 -1.73 -6.10
CA VAL A 87 -4.08 -2.97 -5.72
C VAL A 87 -5.10 -4.06 -5.42
N ALA A 88 -4.76 -5.30 -5.74
CA ALA A 88 -5.58 -6.47 -5.45
C ALA A 88 -4.72 -7.60 -4.87
N ASP A 89 -5.34 -8.38 -3.99
CA ASP A 89 -4.77 -9.59 -3.39
C ASP A 89 -3.38 -9.35 -2.75
N LEU A 90 -3.18 -8.18 -2.13
CA LEU A 90 -1.94 -7.81 -1.46
C LEU A 90 -1.83 -8.57 -0.13
N SER A 91 -0.75 -9.34 0.02
CA SER A 91 -0.40 -10.02 1.26
C SER A 91 1.09 -9.89 1.52
N GLY A 92 1.44 -9.81 2.80
CA GLY A 92 2.83 -9.82 3.25
C GLY A 92 3.03 -8.92 4.45
N THR A 93 4.29 -8.73 4.80
CA THR A 93 4.68 -8.07 6.04
C THR A 93 5.85 -7.17 5.76
N ILE A 94 5.68 -5.89 6.08
CA ILE A 94 6.68 -4.83 5.90
C ILE A 94 7.23 -4.49 7.27
N GLU A 95 8.54 -4.54 7.41
CA GLU A 95 9.26 -4.15 8.62
C GLU A 95 10.07 -2.87 8.37
N ASP A 96 10.48 -2.19 9.43
CA ASP A 96 11.41 -1.06 9.39
C ASP A 96 11.02 0.08 8.42
N ILE A 97 9.78 0.55 8.52
CA ILE A 97 9.29 1.64 7.67
C ILE A 97 9.92 2.97 8.11
N GLU A 98 10.87 3.45 7.32
CA GLU A 98 11.61 4.68 7.58
C GLU A 98 10.66 5.89 7.75
N GLY A 99 10.86 6.65 8.83
CA GLY A 99 10.08 7.87 9.10
C GLY A 99 8.71 7.66 9.76
N LEU A 100 8.28 6.42 10.01
CA LEU A 100 7.07 6.12 10.77
C LEU A 100 7.41 5.45 12.12
N PRO A 101 6.70 5.77 13.21
CA PRO A 101 6.88 5.14 14.51
C PRO A 101 6.21 3.75 14.57
N LEU A 102 6.48 2.90 13.57
CA LEU A 102 5.88 1.58 13.41
C LEU A 102 7.00 0.54 13.26
N ALA A 103 6.91 -0.57 14.01
CA ALA A 103 7.83 -1.70 13.82
C ALA A 103 7.50 -2.48 12.55
N GLN A 104 6.21 -2.72 12.33
CA GLN A 104 5.76 -3.64 11.31
C GLN A 104 4.33 -3.32 10.86
N ILE A 105 4.06 -3.53 9.58
CA ILE A 105 2.72 -3.57 8.99
C ILE A 105 2.54 -4.91 8.30
N ALA A 106 1.54 -5.68 8.72
CA ALA A 106 1.12 -6.88 8.03
C ALA A 106 -0.20 -6.62 7.29
N VAL A 107 -0.29 -7.15 6.07
CA VAL A 107 -1.49 -7.08 5.24
C VAL A 107 -1.89 -8.47 4.81
N ASP A 108 -3.18 -8.78 4.88
CA ASP A 108 -3.72 -10.06 4.41
C ASP A 108 -4.87 -9.87 3.43
N ASN A 109 -4.67 -10.38 2.21
CA ASN A 109 -5.64 -10.38 1.11
C ASN A 109 -6.25 -9.00 0.84
N VAL A 110 -5.45 -7.95 1.03
CA VAL A 110 -5.86 -6.56 0.88
C VAL A 110 -6.12 -6.24 -0.58
N THR A 111 -7.31 -5.71 -0.85
CA THR A 111 -7.67 -5.19 -2.17
C THR A 111 -8.23 -3.80 -1.97
N VAL A 112 -7.65 -2.81 -2.66
CA VAL A 112 -8.08 -1.41 -2.62
C VAL A 112 -8.19 -0.92 -4.06
N LEU A 113 -9.40 -0.52 -4.43
CA LEU A 113 -9.73 0.04 -5.74
C LEU A 113 -10.18 1.49 -5.56
N LEU A 114 -9.62 2.35 -6.39
CA LEU A 114 -9.79 3.79 -6.40
C LEU A 114 -10.30 4.24 -7.78
N ASP A 115 -11.10 5.29 -7.79
CA ASP A 115 -11.48 6.03 -8.99
C ASP A 115 -11.19 7.53 -8.82
N ARG A 116 -11.78 8.37 -9.68
CA ARG A 116 -11.60 9.84 -9.59
C ARG A 116 -12.26 10.47 -8.36
N ALA A 117 -13.28 9.84 -7.79
CA ALA A 117 -14.00 10.31 -6.60
C ALA A 117 -13.40 9.75 -5.29
N GLY A 118 -12.70 8.62 -5.35
CA GLY A 118 -11.90 8.08 -4.26
C GLY A 118 -12.01 6.57 -4.13
N CYS A 119 -12.02 6.08 -2.88
CA CYS A 119 -12.13 4.65 -2.55
C CYS A 119 -13.48 4.09 -3.02
N THR A 120 -13.43 3.14 -3.96
CA THR A 120 -14.63 2.45 -4.49
C THR A 120 -14.83 1.07 -3.87
N SER A 121 -13.74 0.34 -3.60
CA SER A 121 -13.78 -0.95 -2.93
C SER A 121 -12.54 -1.12 -2.08
N ALA A 122 -12.72 -1.58 -0.83
CA ALA A 122 -11.64 -1.96 0.05
C ALA A 122 -12.05 -3.19 0.84
N ARG A 123 -11.14 -4.15 0.96
CA ARG A 123 -11.32 -5.40 1.71
C ARG A 123 -9.96 -5.95 2.14
N GLY A 124 -10.00 -6.92 3.04
CA GLY A 124 -8.81 -7.55 3.63
C GLY A 124 -8.55 -6.99 5.03
N GLU A 125 -7.51 -7.52 5.65
CA GLU A 125 -7.11 -7.20 7.03
C GLU A 125 -5.75 -6.50 7.03
N VAL A 126 -5.59 -5.55 7.94
CA VAL A 126 -4.31 -4.88 8.20
C VAL A 126 -4.01 -5.01 9.68
N ALA A 127 -2.76 -5.33 10.01
CA ALA A 127 -2.25 -5.28 11.36
C ALA A 127 -1.03 -4.36 11.42
N VAL A 128 -0.95 -3.55 12.48
CA VAL A 128 0.10 -2.57 12.69
C VAL A 128 0.69 -2.74 14.07
N TYR A 129 2.01 -2.71 14.16
CA TYR A 129 2.75 -2.81 15.42
C TYR A 129 3.37 -1.46 15.73
N ALA A 130 2.84 -0.77 16.74
CA ALA A 130 3.31 0.56 17.12
C ALA A 130 4.66 0.49 17.85
N GLN A 131 5.53 1.48 17.60
CA GLN A 131 6.76 1.70 18.35
C GLN A 131 6.76 3.12 18.95
N PRO A 132 7.39 3.34 20.12
CA PRO A 132 8.15 2.38 20.93
C PRO A 132 7.26 1.65 21.96
N LEU A 133 5.99 1.36 21.65
CA LEU A 133 5.00 0.84 22.60
C LEU A 133 4.64 -0.64 22.31
N PRO A 134 5.58 -1.61 22.36
CA PRO A 134 5.30 -3.00 22.04
C PRO A 134 4.30 -3.65 23.02
N GLN A 135 4.12 -3.10 24.21
CA GLN A 135 3.17 -3.60 25.22
C GLN A 135 1.70 -3.48 24.80
N LEU A 136 1.40 -2.63 23.81
CA LEU A 136 0.04 -2.50 23.26
C LEU A 136 -0.29 -3.63 22.27
N GLY A 137 0.71 -4.44 21.88
CA GLY A 137 0.55 -5.51 20.90
C GLY A 137 0.24 -4.99 19.50
N ALA A 138 -0.36 -5.85 18.69
CA ALA A 138 -0.80 -5.51 17.35
C ALA A 138 -2.14 -4.75 17.38
N PHE A 139 -2.29 -3.75 16.52
CA PHE A 139 -3.59 -3.16 16.18
C PHE A 139 -4.05 -3.75 14.86
N SER A 140 -5.16 -4.49 14.86
CA SER A 140 -5.67 -5.17 13.66
C SER A 140 -7.12 -4.81 13.36
N GLY A 141 -7.46 -4.81 12.07
CA GLY A 141 -8.83 -4.65 11.63
C GLY A 141 -9.00 -4.57 10.11
N PRO A 142 -10.26 -4.63 9.65
CA PRO A 142 -10.56 -4.69 8.23
C PRO A 142 -10.43 -3.32 7.56
N LEU A 143 -10.03 -3.32 6.29
CA LEU A 143 -10.12 -2.16 5.42
C LEU A 143 -11.53 -2.01 4.83
N ARG A 144 -12.04 -0.78 4.82
CA ARG A 144 -13.34 -0.43 4.24
C ARG A 144 -13.28 0.88 3.48
N CYS A 145 -14.11 1.02 2.46
CA CYS A 145 -14.37 2.32 1.85
C CYS A 145 -15.60 2.93 2.50
N GLU A 146 -15.47 4.15 3.03
CA GLU A 146 -16.56 4.94 3.56
C GLU A 146 -16.60 6.28 2.84
N THR A 147 -17.64 6.50 2.03
CA THR A 147 -17.87 7.79 1.34
C THR A 147 -16.65 8.26 0.53
N GLY A 148 -15.97 7.34 -0.17
CA GLY A 148 -14.78 7.65 -0.96
C GLY A 148 -13.46 7.73 -0.17
N VAL A 149 -13.49 7.50 1.15
CA VAL A 149 -12.31 7.45 2.02
C VAL A 149 -11.97 6.01 2.36
N LEU A 150 -10.71 5.63 2.20
CA LEU A 150 -10.20 4.35 2.70
C LEU A 150 -10.03 4.46 4.21
N ARG A 151 -10.64 3.55 4.97
CA ARG A 151 -10.57 3.53 6.43
C ARG A 151 -10.19 2.16 6.97
N ALA A 152 -9.45 2.18 8.06
CA ALA A 152 -9.15 1.01 8.89
C ALA A 152 -9.43 1.40 10.34
N ALA A 153 -10.42 0.76 10.96
CA ALA A 153 -10.67 0.90 12.39
C ALA A 153 -9.97 -0.28 13.08
N LEU A 154 -8.79 -0.01 13.65
CA LEU A 154 -7.92 -1.04 14.20
C LEU A 154 -8.14 -1.16 15.70
N THR A 155 -8.34 -2.39 16.14
CA THR A 155 -8.51 -2.74 17.55
C THR A 155 -7.22 -3.40 18.04
N PRO A 156 -6.73 -3.04 19.22
CA PRO A 156 -5.56 -3.67 19.80
C PRO A 156 -5.87 -5.12 20.16
N GLU A 157 -4.84 -5.95 20.11
CA GLU A 157 -4.88 -7.29 20.68
C GLU A 157 -5.01 -7.22 22.21
N GLN A 158 -4.43 -6.19 22.84
CA GLN A 158 -4.42 -5.99 24.29
C GLN A 158 -4.64 -4.52 24.67
N GLY A 159 -5.57 -4.27 25.59
CA GLY A 159 -5.83 -2.94 26.18
C GLY A 159 -6.99 -2.18 25.53
N ASP A 160 -7.23 -0.96 26.04
CA ASP A 160 -8.39 -0.11 25.70
C ASP A 160 -8.01 1.05 24.75
N ALA A 161 -7.05 0.80 23.86
CA ALA A 161 -6.67 1.74 22.82
C ALA A 161 -7.46 1.46 21.52
N HIS A 162 -7.61 2.43 20.64
CA HIS A 162 -8.21 2.27 19.33
C HIS A 162 -7.43 3.14 18.34
N LEU A 163 -7.10 2.59 17.17
CA LEU A 163 -6.39 3.32 16.13
C LEU A 163 -7.25 3.40 14.87
N ASP A 164 -7.71 4.60 14.56
CA ASP A 164 -8.43 4.88 13.32
C ASP A 164 -7.49 5.47 12.28
N LEU A 165 -7.35 4.76 11.16
CA LEU A 165 -6.60 5.22 10.00
C LEU A 165 -7.57 5.61 8.89
N SER A 166 -7.33 6.76 8.26
CA SER A 166 -8.07 7.20 7.09
C SER A 166 -7.15 7.77 6.03
N LEU A 167 -7.40 7.42 4.77
CA LEU A 167 -6.65 7.87 3.60
C LEU A 167 -7.63 8.33 2.52
N THR A 168 -7.42 9.54 2.01
CA THR A 168 -8.21 10.15 0.95
C THR A 168 -7.50 10.06 -0.40
N ALA A 169 -8.25 10.30 -1.49
CA ALA A 169 -7.75 10.18 -2.86
C ALA A 169 -6.61 11.17 -3.20
N ASP A 170 -6.55 12.30 -2.50
CA ASP A 170 -5.47 13.31 -2.58
C ASP A 170 -4.23 12.93 -1.76
N ARG A 171 -4.14 11.66 -1.32
CA ARG A 171 -3.04 11.09 -0.54
C ARG A 171 -2.85 11.71 0.85
N ARG A 172 -3.87 12.42 1.35
CA ARG A 172 -3.86 12.87 2.74
C ARG A 172 -4.26 11.74 3.65
N TYR A 173 -3.47 11.54 4.69
CA TYR A 173 -3.77 10.56 5.72
C TYR A 173 -4.09 11.27 7.03
N ARG A 174 -4.96 10.65 7.83
CA ARG A 174 -5.21 10.99 9.23
C ARG A 174 -5.20 9.71 10.04
N ALA A 175 -4.38 9.69 11.08
CA ALA A 175 -4.29 8.64 12.08
C ALA A 175 -4.71 9.20 13.43
N VAL A 176 -5.71 8.58 14.06
CA VAL A 176 -6.21 8.98 15.38
C VAL A 176 -6.06 7.81 16.33
N LEU A 177 -5.19 7.97 17.32
CA LEU A 177 -5.06 7.03 18.43
C LEU A 177 -5.92 7.52 19.58
N THR A 178 -6.93 6.76 19.96
CA THR A 178 -7.77 7.00 21.13
C THR A 178 -7.39 6.00 22.21
N VAL A 179 -7.33 6.45 23.46
CA VAL A 179 -7.14 5.55 24.61
C VAL A 179 -8.22 5.87 25.63
N ASP A 180 -9.11 4.91 25.86
CA ASP A 180 -10.23 5.03 26.78
C ASP A 180 -9.83 4.53 28.18
N SER A 181 -10.68 4.84 29.18
CA SER A 181 -10.60 4.24 30.53
C SER A 181 -9.26 4.41 31.27
N LEU A 182 -8.57 5.54 31.08
CA LEU A 182 -7.29 5.82 31.74
C LEU A 182 -7.45 6.37 33.17
N PRO A 183 -6.58 5.95 34.13
CA PRO A 183 -6.47 6.59 35.45
C PRO A 183 -6.16 8.09 35.33
N ALA A 184 -6.69 8.91 36.26
CA ALA A 184 -6.56 10.37 36.21
C ALA A 184 -5.11 10.85 36.07
N MET A 185 -4.17 10.20 36.75
CA MET A 185 -2.73 10.52 36.66
C MET A 185 -2.15 10.25 35.25
N ALA A 186 -2.52 9.13 34.63
CA ALA A 186 -2.06 8.77 33.29
C ALA A 186 -2.66 9.70 32.24
N ARG A 187 -3.93 10.09 32.40
CA ARG A 187 -4.57 11.11 31.54
C ARG A 187 -3.80 12.43 31.55
N MET A 188 -3.45 12.93 32.74
CA MET A 188 -2.71 14.20 32.86
C MET A 188 -1.33 14.13 32.17
N LEU A 189 -0.63 13.01 32.30
CA LEU A 189 0.67 12.80 31.64
C LEU A 189 0.57 12.79 30.12
N LEU A 190 -0.42 12.08 29.57
CA LEU A 190 -0.63 12.01 28.11
C LEU A 190 -1.07 13.37 27.54
N ILE A 191 -1.90 14.13 28.27
CA ILE A 191 -2.25 15.50 27.88
C ILE A 191 -1.00 16.38 27.81
N ALA A 192 -0.11 16.29 28.80
CA ALA A 192 1.16 17.01 28.78
C ALA A 192 2.08 16.56 27.62
N ALA A 193 1.94 15.32 27.13
CA ALA A 193 2.65 14.79 25.96
C ALA A 193 2.02 15.19 24.62
N GLY A 194 0.93 15.96 24.63
CA GLY A 194 0.26 16.47 23.43
C GLY A 194 -0.96 15.68 22.97
N PHE A 195 -1.50 14.79 23.81
CA PHE A 195 -2.82 14.22 23.58
C PHE A 195 -3.92 15.24 23.97
N GLU A 196 -5.03 15.20 23.26
CA GLU A 196 -6.21 16.00 23.54
C GLU A 196 -7.17 15.21 24.44
N ALA A 197 -7.79 15.88 25.41
CA ALA A 197 -8.76 15.24 26.29
C ALA A 197 -10.06 14.95 25.53
N THR A 198 -10.59 13.73 25.67
CA THR A 198 -11.91 13.35 25.18
C THR A 198 -12.90 13.17 26.35
N SER A 199 -14.16 12.87 26.04
CA SER A 199 -15.19 12.63 27.06
C SER A 199 -14.83 11.48 28.00
N THR A 200 -14.20 10.41 27.49
CA THR A 200 -13.90 9.17 28.22
C THR A 200 -12.40 8.94 28.44
N GLY A 201 -11.52 9.61 27.69
CA GLY A 201 -10.10 9.31 27.69
C GLY A 201 -9.25 10.43 27.10
N VAL A 202 -8.34 10.06 26.22
CA VAL A 202 -7.47 10.98 25.47
C VAL A 202 -7.32 10.53 24.02
N ALA A 203 -7.03 11.46 23.12
CA ALA A 203 -6.79 11.18 21.71
C ALA A 203 -5.55 11.89 21.19
N LEU A 204 -4.82 11.26 20.28
CA LEU A 204 -3.71 11.87 19.54
C LEU A 204 -4.01 11.76 18.05
N SER A 205 -4.06 12.91 17.37
CA SER A 205 -4.20 12.96 15.91
C SER A 205 -2.86 13.27 15.24
N ARG A 206 -2.61 12.60 14.11
CA ARG A 206 -1.54 12.89 13.17
C ARG A 206 -2.11 12.96 11.77
N GLU A 207 -1.74 14.01 11.05
CA GLU A 207 -2.15 14.25 9.68
C GLU A 207 -0.93 14.50 8.81
N GLY A 208 -0.99 14.07 7.55
CA GLY A 208 0.07 14.31 6.60
C GLY A 208 -0.34 13.95 5.18
N GLN A 209 0.64 13.92 4.28
CA GLN A 209 0.45 13.58 2.87
C GLN A 209 1.59 12.69 2.39
N ILE A 210 1.28 11.73 1.51
CA ILE A 210 2.21 10.77 0.90
C ILE A 210 2.54 11.19 -0.55
#